data_AF-A0A1I4PUC3-F1
#
_entry.id   AF-A0A1I4PUC3-F1
#
_cell.length_a   1.000
_cell.length_b   1.000
_cell.length_c   1.000
_cell.angle_alpha   90.00
_cell.angle_beta   90.00
_cell.angle_gamma   90.00
#
_symmetry.space_group_name_H-M   'P 1'
#
loop_
_entity.id
_entity.type
_entity.pdbx_description
1 polymer ?
#
loop_
_entity_poly.entity_id
_entity_poly.type
_entity_poly.pdbx_seq_one_letter_code
_entity_poly.pdbx_strand_id
1 'polypeptide(L)' 'MTIEPTEFDMVALARRGLQALLDDAAAEVGLARRHELWDRRTGQLTPESEEAKATAFAAWVEAGKRLQRFDMLHPEPVEA' A
#
# COMPACT_ATOMS: atom_id res chain seq x y z
N MET A 1 9.50 29.47 20.50
CA MET A 1 8.26 29.73 19.74
C MET A 1 7.86 28.40 19.14
N THR A 2 6.75 27.82 19.60
CA THR A 2 6.26 26.53 19.11
C THR A 2 5.24 26.83 18.02
N ILE A 3 5.51 26.43 16.78
CA ILE A 3 4.56 26.57 15.68
C ILE A 3 3.69 25.31 15.72
N GLU A 4 2.39 25.47 15.93
CA GLU A 4 1.45 24.35 15.85
C GLU A 4 1.27 23.97 14.37
N PRO A 5 1.22 22.66 14.04
CA PRO A 5 1.01 22.22 12.67
C PRO A 5 -0.34 22.73 12.17
N THR A 6 -0.34 23.26 10.96
CA THR A 6 -1.56 23.71 10.29
C THR A 6 -2.36 22.52 9.78
N GLU A 7 -3.63 22.74 9.44
CA GLU A 7 -4.47 21.70 8.81
C GLU A 7 -3.83 21.17 7.51
N PHE A 8 -3.17 22.03 6.73
CA PHE A 8 -2.42 21.62 5.54
C PHE A 8 -1.26 20.69 5.89
N ASP A 9 -0.54 20.94 6.99
CA ASP A 9 0.55 20.07 7.44
C ASP A 9 0.02 18.69 7.86
N MET A 10 -1.16 18.64 8.48
CA MET A 10 -1.82 17.41 8.88
C MET A 10 -2.31 16.60 7.68
N VAL A 11 -2.90 17.25 6.66
CA VAL A 11 -3.31 16.61 5.41
C VAL A 11 -2.11 16.05 4.66
N ALA A 12 -1.02 16.82 4.56
CA ALA A 12 0.21 16.38 3.91
C ALA A 12 0.88 15.22 4.68
N LEU A 13 0.82 15.22 6.02
CA LEU A 13 1.29 14.11 6.84
C LEU A 13 0.45 12.85 6.62
N ALA A 14 -0.89 12.98 6.62
CA ALA A 14 -1.80 11.87 6.38
C ALA A 14 -1.60 11.25 4.98
N ARG A 15 -1.44 12.08 3.94
CA ARG A 15 -1.11 11.62 2.57
C ARG A 15 0.17 10.80 2.55
N ARG A 16 1.25 11.31 3.16
CA ARG A 16 2.52 10.58 3.24
C ARG A 16 2.38 9.25 4.00
N GLY A 17 1.59 9.21 5.06
CA GLY A 17 1.28 7.97 5.77
C GLY A 17 0.55 6.94 4.90
N LEU A 18 -0.44 7.38 4.12
CA LEU A 18 -1.17 6.51 3.19
C LEU A 18 -0.28 6.03 2.03
N GLN A 19 0.60 6.89 1.52
CA GLN A 19 1.59 6.51 0.52
C GLN A 19 2.57 5.47 1.08
N ALA A 20 3.08 5.67 2.29
CA ALA A 20 3.96 4.69 2.94
C ALA A 20 3.27 3.33 3.11
N LEU A 21 1.99 3.30 3.49
CA LEU A 21 1.22 2.05 3.56
C LEU A 21 1.08 1.35 2.19
N LEU A 22 0.94 2.13 1.12
CA LEU A 22 0.88 1.59 -0.23
C LEU A 22 2.22 1.00 -0.66
N ASP A 23 3.32 1.71 -0.36
CA ASP A 23 4.68 1.29 -0.67
C ASP A 23 5.06 0.02 0.09
N ASP A 24 4.73 -0.06 1.39
CA ASP A 24 4.92 -1.24 2.22
C ASP A 24 4.14 -2.44 1.68
N ALA A 25 2.86 -2.26 1.33
CA ALA A 25 2.05 -3.33 0.74
C ALA A 25 2.59 -3.79 -0.62
N ALA A 26 3.13 -2.88 -1.44
CA ALA A 26 3.80 -3.23 -2.68
C ALA A 26 5.09 -4.04 -2.43
N ALA A 27 5.85 -3.68 -1.39
CA ALA A 27 7.03 -4.43 -0.98
C ALA A 27 6.68 -5.85 -0.52
N GLU A 28 5.59 -6.03 0.22
CA GLU A 28 5.05 -7.34 0.62
C GLU A 28 4.64 -8.20 -0.57
N VAL A 29 4.02 -7.62 -1.61
CA VAL A 29 3.77 -8.35 -2.87
C VAL A 29 5.08 -8.82 -3.51
N GLY A 30 6.09 -7.96 -3.52
CA GLY A 30 7.43 -8.31 -4.01
C GLY A 30 8.08 -9.43 -3.17
N LEU A 31 7.91 -9.39 -1.84
CA LEU A 31 8.40 -10.41 -0.92
C LEU A 31 7.70 -11.75 -1.16
N ALA A 32 6.36 -11.76 -1.16
CA ALA A 32 5.56 -12.94 -1.42
C ALA A 32 5.99 -13.59 -2.74
N ARG A 33 6.20 -12.79 -3.80
CA ARG A 33 6.66 -13.27 -5.10
C ARG A 33 8.06 -13.88 -5.09
N ARG A 34 9.00 -13.28 -4.36
CA ARG A 34 10.40 -13.77 -4.27
C ARG A 34 10.49 -15.09 -3.49
N HIS A 35 9.58 -15.32 -2.56
CA HIS A 35 9.58 -16.48 -1.66
C HIS A 35 8.51 -17.52 -2.01
N GLU A 36 7.96 -17.46 -3.23
CA GLU A 36 7.00 -18.43 -3.74
C GLU A 36 7.59 -19.85 -3.74
N LEU A 37 6.85 -20.78 -3.14
CA LEU A 37 7.12 -22.20 -3.23
C LEU A 37 6.19 -22.84 -4.27
N TRP A 38 6.77 -23.71 -5.08
CA TRP A 38 6.07 -24.43 -6.13
C TRP A 38 6.07 -25.92 -5.81
N ASP A 39 4.90 -26.56 -5.87
CA ASP A 39 4.81 -28.02 -5.83
C ASP A 39 5.33 -28.57 -7.17
N ARG A 40 6.46 -29.27 -7.10
CA ARG A 40 7.12 -29.89 -8.27
C ARG A 40 6.24 -30.94 -8.96
N ARG A 41 5.29 -31.55 -8.25
CA ARG A 41 4.44 -32.61 -8.78
C ARG A 41 3.32 -32.05 -9.66
N THR A 42 2.73 -30.92 -9.27
CA THR A 42 1.60 -30.29 -9.97
C THR A 42 2.04 -29.12 -10.85
N GLY A 43 3.25 -28.58 -10.62
CA GLY A 43 3.72 -27.36 -11.26
C GLY A 43 2.93 -26.12 -10.83
N GLN A 44 2.22 -26.19 -9.71
CA GLN A 44 1.43 -25.09 -9.15
C GLN A 44 2.13 -24.50 -7.93
N LEU A 45 1.72 -23.29 -7.54
CA LEU A 45 2.11 -22.71 -6.26
C LEU A 45 1.60 -23.59 -5.12
N THR A 46 2.35 -23.64 -4.02
CA THR A 46 1.80 -24.26 -2.80
C THR A 46 0.64 -23.41 -2.28
N PRO A 47 -0.34 -24.01 -1.59
CA PRO A 47 -1.47 -23.27 -1.02
C PRO A 47 -1.03 -22.08 -0.15
N GLU A 48 0.04 -22.24 0.62
CA GLU A 48 0.59 -21.19 1.48
C GLU A 48 1.16 -20.02 0.66
N SER A 49 1.79 -20.32 -0.47
CA SER A 49 2.33 -19.29 -1.36
C SER A 49 1.22 -18.57 -2.12
N GLU A 50 0.15 -19.28 -2.50
CA GLU A 50 -1.05 -18.66 -3.09
C GLU A 50 -1.74 -17.73 -2.08
N GLU A 51 -1.93 -18.18 -0.84
CA GLU A 51 -2.55 -17.40 0.22
C GLU A 51 -1.72 -16.16 0.57
N ALA A 52 -0.39 -16.30 0.70
CA ALA A 52 0.50 -15.18 0.97
C ALA A 52 0.42 -14.11 -0.13
N LYS A 53 0.44 -14.52 -1.40
CA LYS A 53 0.28 -13.60 -2.54
C LYS A 53 -1.09 -12.94 -2.56
N ALA A 54 -2.15 -13.70 -2.36
CA ALA A 54 -3.52 -13.20 -2.36
C ALA A 54 -3.70 -12.14 -1.26
N THR A 55 -3.15 -12.41 -0.08
CA THR A 55 -3.18 -11.51 1.07
C THR A 55 -2.40 -10.22 0.81
N ALA A 56 -1.16 -10.33 0.34
CA ALA A 56 -0.33 -9.17 0.01
C ALA A 56 -0.97 -8.31 -1.10
N PHE A 57 -1.53 -8.94 -2.12
CA PHE A 57 -2.22 -8.24 -3.21
C PHE A 57 -3.50 -7.54 -2.73
N ALA A 58 -4.30 -8.20 -1.88
CA ALA A 58 -5.48 -7.58 -1.28
C ALA A 58 -5.12 -6.35 -0.43
N ALA A 59 -4.04 -6.43 0.36
CA ALA A 59 -3.53 -5.32 1.14
C ALA A 59 -3.09 -4.14 0.24
N TRP A 60 -2.36 -4.42 -0.84
CA TRP A 60 -1.93 -3.40 -1.80
C TRP A 60 -3.12 -2.70 -2.48
N VAL A 61 -4.12 -3.47 -2.92
CA VAL A 61 -5.36 -2.92 -3.50
C VAL A 61 -6.11 -2.04 -2.51
N GLU A 62 -6.23 -2.48 -1.25
CA GLU A 62 -6.92 -1.73 -0.21
C GLU A 62 -6.18 -0.43 0.16
N ALA A 63 -4.85 -0.48 0.28
CA ALA A 63 -4.03 0.72 0.48
C ALA A 63 -4.21 1.72 -0.66
N GLY A 64 -4.20 1.26 -1.92
CA GLY A 64 -4.42 2.10 -3.09
C GLY A 64 -5.80 2.77 -3.09
N LYS A 65 -6.86 2.02 -2.74
CA LYS A 65 -8.23 2.57 -2.61
C LYS A 65 -8.31 3.64 -1.51
N ARG A 66 -7.62 3.44 -0.38
CA ARG A 66 -7.60 4.40 0.72
C ARG A 66 -6.92 5.70 0.31
N LEU A 67 -5.75 5.62 -0.32
CA LEU A 67 -5.05 6.79 -0.85
C LEU A 67 -5.91 7.52 -1.89
N GLN A 68 -6.47 6.79 -2.86
CA GLN A 68 -7.33 7.38 -3.88
C GLN A 68 -8.54 8.12 -3.29
N ARG A 69 -9.20 7.53 -2.27
CA ARG A 69 -10.33 8.19 -1.59
C ARG A 69 -9.88 9.43 -0.83
N PHE A 70 -8.72 9.37 -0.19
CA PHE A 70 -8.15 10.52 0.51
C PHE A 70 -7.86 11.67 -0.45
N ASP A 71 -7.23 11.38 -1.59
CA ASP A 71 -6.89 12.36 -2.62
C ASP A 71 -8.13 13.01 -3.25
N MET A 72 -9.22 12.26 -3.37
CA MET A 72 -10.50 12.79 -3.84
C MET A 72 -11.13 13.78 -2.85
N LEU A 73 -10.95 13.57 -1.54
CA LEU A 73 -11.49 14.44 -0.49
C LEU A 73 -10.57 15.64 -0.19
N HIS A 74 -9.28 15.45 -0.39
CA HIS A 74 -8.24 16.44 -0.12
C HIS A 74 -7.33 16.54 -1.35
N PRO A 75 -7.75 17.21 -2.43
CA PRO A 75 -6.90 17.34 -3.61
C PRO A 75 -5.65 18.15 -3.28
N GLU A 76 -4.53 17.83 -3.95
CA GLU A 76 -3.35 18.70 -3.88
C GLU A 76 -3.69 20.07 -4.48
N PRO A 77 -3.26 21.18 -3.84
CA PRO A 77 -3.42 22.49 -4.44
C PRO A 77 -2.65 22.53 -5.75
N VAL A 78 -3.34 22.78 -6.85
CA VAL A 78 -2.72 23.03 -8.15
C VAL A 78 -2.04 24.39 -8.06
N GLU A 79 -0.71 24.43 -8.09
CA GLU A 79 0.02 25.70 -8.21
C GLU A 79 -0.41 26.39 -9.52
N ALA A 80 -0.95 27.61 -9.41
CA ALA A 80 -1.45 28.41 -10.53
C ALA A 80 -0.37 29.33 -11.12
#